data_AF-B9D637-F1
#
_entry.id   AF-B9D637-F1
#
_cell.length_a   1.000
_cell.length_b   1.000
_cell.length_c   1.000
_cell.angle_alpha   90.00
_cell.angle_beta   90.00
_cell.angle_gamma   90.00
#
_symmetry.space_group_name_H-M   'P 1'
#
loop_
_entity.id
_entity.type
_entity.pdbx_description
1 polymer ?
#
loop_
_entity_poly.entity_id
_entity_poly.type
_entity_poly.pdbx_seq_one_letter_code
_entity_poly.pdbx_strand_id
1 'polypeptide(L)'
;MKKAKIIYECNKQVFRESDELFSKPTISIFLKVMPHATKVVILEFMEYLFLRLISTFARHESDEMMPHLISYDNDDIDSPKPTYISEYISIVGNLFLAGYIDFLCDWDDDYKQTDYPTNLSYYGNSKYEAWVYFRDNFFYKKKFCRSYDEDRNNEEGYSVLYSCTSWDKPDDWSQYNILVAVTEKGKKYLNEILAPKFYEKYKDVEIYLDDEGNIIGSNADTAIKA
;
A
#
# COMPACT_ATOMS: atom_id res chain seq x y z
N MET A 1 -29.65 -1.82 -13.91
CA MET A 1 -28.78 -2.40 -12.86
C MET A 1 -27.55 -3.03 -13.48
N LYS A 2 -26.42 -2.33 -13.37
CA LYS A 2 -25.12 -2.84 -13.80
C LYS A 2 -24.53 -3.70 -12.68
N LYS A 3 -23.70 -4.69 -13.04
CA LYS A 3 -22.98 -5.54 -12.09
C LYS A 3 -21.48 -5.35 -12.29
N ALA A 4 -20.75 -5.23 -11.18
CA ALA A 4 -19.30 -5.26 -11.14
C ALA A 4 -18.82 -6.41 -10.24
N LYS A 5 -17.52 -6.74 -10.33
CA LYS A 5 -16.88 -7.73 -9.45
C LYS A 5 -15.84 -7.05 -8.57
N ILE A 6 -15.65 -7.57 -7.35
CA ILE A 6 -14.49 -7.21 -6.52
C ILE A 6 -13.19 -7.59 -7.25
N ILE A 7 -13.12 -8.81 -7.77
CA ILE A 7 -11.96 -9.32 -8.52
C ILE A 7 -12.45 -10.10 -9.73
N TYR A 8 -11.93 -9.77 -10.91
CA TYR A 8 -12.39 -10.37 -12.17
C TYR A 8 -11.72 -11.72 -12.45
N GLU A 9 -10.41 -11.80 -12.18
CA GLU A 9 -9.54 -12.94 -12.46
C GLU A 9 -8.43 -12.98 -11.39
N CYS A 10 -7.86 -14.17 -11.16
CA CYS A 10 -6.69 -14.31 -10.30
C CYS A 10 -5.54 -13.40 -10.79
N ASN A 11 -4.81 -12.81 -9.85
CA ASN A 11 -3.72 -11.84 -10.12
C ASN A 11 -4.15 -10.53 -10.83
N LYS A 12 -5.44 -10.27 -11.04
CA LYS A 12 -5.90 -8.95 -11.46
C LYS A 12 -6.07 -8.04 -10.24
N GLN A 13 -5.91 -6.74 -10.48
CA GLN A 13 -6.18 -5.71 -9.49
C GLN A 13 -7.62 -5.85 -8.97
N VAL A 14 -7.79 -5.61 -7.67
CA VAL A 14 -9.12 -5.52 -7.06
C VAL A 14 -9.74 -4.24 -7.55
N PHE A 15 -10.87 -4.38 -8.23
CA PHE A 15 -11.54 -3.32 -8.97
C PHE A 15 -10.67 -2.75 -10.13
N ARG A 16 -11.25 -2.52 -11.33
CA ARG A 16 -10.48 -2.11 -12.53
C ARG A 16 -10.50 -0.59 -12.70
N GLU A 17 -9.37 -0.01 -13.15
CA GLU A 17 -9.18 1.43 -13.44
C GLU A 17 -10.18 2.08 -14.41
N SER A 18 -11.08 1.33 -15.06
CA SER A 18 -11.99 1.88 -16.06
C SER A 18 -13.23 2.59 -15.51
N ASP A 19 -13.48 2.58 -14.20
CA ASP A 19 -14.66 3.21 -13.63
C ASP A 19 -14.28 4.42 -12.77
N GLU A 20 -14.93 5.56 -12.99
CA GLU A 20 -14.79 6.81 -12.22
C GLU A 20 -14.98 6.64 -10.68
N LEU A 21 -15.37 5.43 -10.25
CA LEU A 21 -15.38 4.93 -8.88
C LEU A 21 -14.01 5.04 -8.17
N PHE A 22 -12.88 4.99 -8.90
CA PHE A 22 -11.53 4.81 -8.34
C PHE A 22 -10.74 6.08 -8.06
N SER A 23 -11.37 7.25 -8.17
CA SER A 23 -10.93 8.46 -7.45
C SER A 23 -11.22 8.39 -5.94
N LYS A 24 -11.91 7.34 -5.48
CA LYS A 24 -12.33 7.14 -4.09
C LYS A 24 -11.41 6.13 -3.37
N PRO A 25 -11.18 6.30 -2.07
CA PRO A 25 -10.44 5.34 -1.23
C PRO A 25 -10.93 3.91 -1.44
N THR A 26 -10.07 3.03 -1.95
CA THR A 26 -10.36 1.60 -2.27
C THR A 26 -10.92 0.85 -1.05
N ILE A 27 -10.47 1.20 0.15
CA ILE A 27 -11.02 0.69 1.42
C ILE A 27 -12.46 1.13 1.65
N SER A 28 -12.83 2.38 1.32
CA SER A 28 -14.21 2.86 1.45
C SER A 28 -15.17 2.10 0.54
N ILE A 29 -14.71 1.73 -0.66
CA ILE A 29 -15.47 0.90 -1.61
C ILE A 29 -15.65 -0.50 -1.02
N PHE A 30 -14.56 -1.11 -0.53
CA PHE A 30 -14.61 -2.43 0.10
C PHE A 30 -15.59 -2.46 1.28
N LEU A 31 -15.59 -1.44 2.14
CA LEU A 31 -16.50 -1.33 3.27
C LEU A 31 -17.96 -1.07 2.85
N LYS A 32 -18.22 -0.41 1.71
CA LYS A 32 -19.58 -0.32 1.15
C LYS A 32 -20.06 -1.65 0.61
N VAL A 33 -19.16 -2.43 0.01
CA VAL A 33 -19.46 -3.75 -0.54
C VAL A 33 -19.64 -4.78 0.59
N MET A 34 -18.88 -4.67 1.68
CA MET A 34 -18.94 -5.53 2.86
C MET A 34 -19.08 -4.69 4.14
N PRO A 35 -20.28 -4.17 4.43
CA PRO A 35 -20.50 -3.30 5.60
C PRO A 35 -20.29 -4.03 6.94
N HIS A 36 -20.30 -5.37 6.93
CA HIS A 36 -20.09 -6.23 8.09
C HIS A 36 -18.73 -6.94 8.09
N ALA A 37 -17.77 -6.49 7.27
CA ALA A 37 -16.42 -7.05 7.25
C ALA A 37 -15.78 -7.01 8.66
N THR A 38 -15.24 -8.14 9.10
CA THR A 38 -14.46 -8.19 10.34
C THR A 38 -13.12 -7.49 10.15
N LYS A 39 -12.47 -7.09 11.25
CA LYS A 39 -11.11 -6.53 11.21
C LYS A 39 -10.15 -7.42 10.42
N VAL A 40 -10.20 -8.74 10.63
CA VAL A 40 -9.34 -9.70 9.91
C VAL A 40 -9.53 -9.61 8.40
N VAL A 41 -10.78 -9.55 7.93
CA VAL A 41 -11.12 -9.42 6.50
C VAL A 41 -10.56 -8.12 5.90
N ILE A 42 -10.65 -7.01 6.64
CA ILE A 42 -10.12 -5.71 6.22
C ILE A 42 -8.60 -5.75 6.12
N LEU A 43 -7.91 -6.35 7.10
CA LEU A 43 -6.45 -6.44 7.09
C LEU A 43 -5.94 -7.38 5.99
N GLU A 44 -6.60 -8.52 5.74
CA GLU A 44 -6.30 -9.38 4.60
C GLU A 44 -6.45 -8.63 3.26
N PHE A 45 -7.46 -7.77 3.16
CA PHE A 45 -7.66 -6.94 1.97
C PHE A 45 -6.54 -5.90 1.81
N MET A 46 -6.14 -5.23 2.88
CA MET A 46 -5.03 -4.27 2.87
C MET A 46 -3.71 -4.92 2.44
N GLU A 47 -3.39 -6.09 2.99
CA GLU A 47 -2.19 -6.85 2.62
C GLU A 47 -2.17 -7.21 1.14
N TYR A 48 -3.30 -7.73 0.63
CA TYR A 48 -3.42 -8.08 -0.79
C TYR A 48 -3.32 -6.86 -1.70
N LEU A 49 -4.02 -5.78 -1.36
CA LEU A 49 -4.02 -4.55 -2.13
C LEU A 49 -2.62 -3.94 -2.20
N PHE A 50 -1.93 -3.82 -1.06
CA PHE A 50 -0.57 -3.30 -0.98
C PHE A 50 0.38 -4.08 -1.90
N LEU A 51 0.53 -5.39 -1.70
CA LEU A 51 1.43 -6.21 -2.50
C LEU A 51 1.08 -6.17 -3.99
N ARG A 52 -0.21 -6.10 -4.32
CA ARG A 52 -0.66 -6.06 -5.72
C ARG A 52 -0.30 -4.75 -6.40
N LEU A 53 -0.39 -3.62 -5.70
CA LEU A 53 -0.03 -2.31 -6.23
C LEU A 53 1.46 -2.26 -6.54
N ILE A 54 2.29 -2.59 -5.55
CA ILE A 54 3.76 -2.49 -5.66
C ILE A 54 4.42 -3.63 -6.48
N SER A 55 3.62 -4.54 -7.04
CA SER A 55 4.08 -5.61 -7.93
C SER A 55 4.00 -5.27 -9.42
N THR A 56 3.43 -4.11 -9.77
CA THR A 56 3.13 -3.76 -11.16
C THR A 56 4.39 -3.34 -11.92
N PHE A 57 5.34 -2.71 -11.22
CA PHE A 57 6.67 -2.39 -11.69
C PHE A 57 7.71 -3.02 -10.76
N ALA A 58 9.00 -2.89 -11.11
CA ALA A 58 10.06 -3.48 -10.30
C ALA A 58 10.15 -2.80 -8.92
N ARG A 59 9.99 -1.47 -8.91
CA ARG A 59 9.97 -0.62 -7.73
C ARG A 59 8.97 0.51 -7.92
N HIS A 60 8.48 1.05 -6.81
CA HIS A 60 7.46 2.08 -6.76
C HIS A 60 7.88 3.16 -5.77
N GLU A 61 7.52 4.40 -6.03
CA GLU A 61 7.56 5.46 -5.01
C GLU A 61 6.63 5.05 -3.85
N SER A 62 6.94 5.49 -2.64
CA SER A 62 6.17 5.07 -1.47
C SER A 62 4.75 5.64 -1.49
N ASP A 63 4.49 6.77 -2.15
CA ASP A 63 3.15 7.33 -2.30
C ASP A 63 2.18 6.34 -3.00
N GLU A 64 2.68 5.57 -3.96
CA GLU A 64 1.91 4.51 -4.63
C GLU A 64 1.57 3.32 -3.71
N MET A 65 2.28 3.19 -2.59
CA MET A 65 2.13 2.09 -1.64
C MET A 65 0.94 2.30 -0.71
N MET A 66 0.63 3.55 -0.35
CA MET A 66 -0.47 3.93 0.54
C MET A 66 -1.60 4.58 -0.27
N PRO A 67 -2.43 3.79 -0.97
CA PRO A 67 -3.58 4.33 -1.70
C PRO A 67 -4.60 4.86 -0.68
N HIS A 68 -4.55 6.15 -0.36
CA HIS A 68 -5.56 6.93 0.37
C HIS A 68 -6.44 6.06 1.29
N LEU A 69 -5.86 5.52 2.36
CA LEU A 69 -6.45 4.39 3.09
C LEU A 69 -7.84 4.74 3.66
N ILE A 70 -8.12 6.01 3.96
CA ILE A 70 -9.35 6.35 4.68
C ILE A 70 -10.03 7.60 4.12
N SER A 71 -9.28 8.61 3.66
CA SER A 71 -9.72 9.77 2.83
C SER A 71 -8.67 10.87 2.99
N TYR A 72 -8.65 11.85 2.07
CA TYR A 72 -7.88 13.09 2.21
C TYR A 72 -7.98 13.78 3.59
N ASP A 73 -9.02 13.49 4.38
CA ASP A 73 -9.28 14.12 5.70
C ASP A 73 -9.02 13.22 6.92
N ASN A 74 -8.63 11.95 6.76
CA ASN A 74 -8.61 10.98 7.87
C ASN A 74 -7.38 10.04 7.86
N ASP A 75 -6.34 10.45 7.13
CA ASP A 75 -5.06 9.73 6.99
C ASP A 75 -4.01 10.22 8.02
N ASP A 76 -4.42 10.98 9.04
CA ASP A 76 -3.52 11.41 10.13
C ASP A 76 -3.21 10.23 11.06
N ILE A 77 -1.93 9.86 11.12
CA ILE A 77 -1.40 8.84 12.03
C ILE A 77 -1.66 9.18 13.52
N ASP A 78 -1.83 10.47 13.83
CA ASP A 78 -2.15 10.98 15.16
C ASP A 78 -3.65 11.22 15.37
N SER A 79 -4.51 10.79 14.43
CA SER A 79 -5.95 11.00 14.52
C SER A 79 -6.51 10.42 15.84
N PRO A 80 -7.29 11.20 16.61
CA PRO A 80 -7.93 10.69 17.82
C PRO A 80 -9.10 9.75 17.51
N LYS A 81 -9.52 9.65 16.24
CA LYS A 81 -10.54 8.71 15.79
C LYS A 81 -9.87 7.38 15.45
N PRO A 82 -10.48 6.22 15.77
CA PRO A 82 -9.95 4.94 15.34
C PRO A 82 -9.76 4.89 13.81
N THR A 83 -8.52 4.64 13.38
CA THR A 83 -8.13 4.42 11.98
C THR A 83 -7.47 3.04 11.83
N TYR A 84 -7.21 2.62 10.59
CA TYR A 84 -6.46 1.39 10.27
C TYR A 84 -4.97 1.66 9.96
N ILE A 85 -4.48 2.88 10.16
CA ILE A 85 -3.13 3.29 9.75
C ILE A 85 -2.07 2.49 10.51
N SER A 86 -2.25 2.32 11.82
CA SER A 86 -1.30 1.57 12.65
C SER A 86 -1.22 0.09 12.26
N GLU A 87 -2.35 -0.51 11.92
CA GLU A 87 -2.44 -1.87 11.43
C GLU A 87 -1.84 -2.02 10.05
N TYR A 88 -2.05 -1.04 9.17
CA TYR A 88 -1.44 -1.02 7.85
C TYR A 88 0.09 -0.94 7.93
N ILE A 89 0.64 -0.04 8.76
CA ILE A 89 2.09 0.02 9.02
C ILE A 89 2.60 -1.31 9.58
N SER A 90 1.80 -1.97 10.42
CA SER A 90 2.14 -3.30 10.95
C SER A 90 2.16 -4.38 9.85
N ILE A 91 1.25 -4.34 8.88
CA ILE A 91 1.26 -5.22 7.70
C ILE A 91 2.54 -5.00 6.89
N VAL A 92 2.85 -3.73 6.56
CA VAL A 92 4.07 -3.37 5.82
C VAL A 92 5.32 -3.89 6.53
N GLY A 93 5.41 -3.69 7.84
CA GLY A 93 6.50 -4.20 8.66
C GLY A 93 6.61 -5.72 8.65
N ASN A 94 5.51 -6.43 8.79
CA ASN A 94 5.51 -7.90 8.75
C ASN A 94 5.97 -8.43 7.39
N LEU A 95 5.54 -7.79 6.29
CA LEU A 95 5.98 -8.15 4.94
C LEU A 95 7.49 -7.91 4.75
N PHE A 96 8.01 -6.79 5.25
CA PHE A 96 9.44 -6.48 5.22
C PHE A 96 10.26 -7.47 6.05
N LEU A 97 9.85 -7.72 7.30
CA LEU A 97 10.55 -8.64 8.22
C LEU A 97 10.51 -10.08 7.70
N ALA A 98 9.45 -10.48 7.02
CA ALA A 98 9.36 -11.76 6.33
C ALA A 98 10.21 -11.82 5.04
N GLY A 99 10.75 -10.69 4.58
CA GLY A 99 11.55 -10.57 3.35
C GLY A 99 10.72 -10.65 2.07
N TYR A 100 9.42 -10.32 2.13
CA TYR A 100 8.56 -10.24 0.96
C TYR A 100 8.71 -8.92 0.21
N ILE A 101 9.06 -7.85 0.92
CA ILE A 101 9.37 -6.54 0.35
C ILE A 101 10.70 -6.04 0.87
N ASP A 102 11.26 -5.04 0.19
CA ASP A 102 12.39 -4.25 0.65
C ASP A 102 12.19 -2.78 0.31
N PHE A 103 12.93 -1.91 1.00
CA PHE A 103 12.91 -0.47 0.77
C PHE A 103 14.26 0.00 0.22
N LEU A 104 14.22 1.02 -0.63
CA LEU A 104 15.37 1.55 -1.32
C LEU A 104 15.45 3.07 -1.12
N CYS A 105 16.65 3.59 -0.88
CA CYS A 105 16.94 5.02 -0.83
C CYS A 105 17.88 5.50 -1.95
N ASP A 106 18.36 4.55 -2.76
CA ASP A 106 19.25 4.74 -3.88
C ASP A 106 18.68 4.01 -5.10
N TRP A 107 18.84 4.61 -6.26
CA TRP A 107 18.32 4.09 -7.51
C TRP A 107 19.10 4.60 -8.72
N ASP A 108 19.24 3.72 -9.70
CA ASP A 108 19.84 4.02 -11.01
C ASP A 108 18.76 4.17 -12.10
N ASP A 109 19.19 4.49 -13.31
CA ASP A 109 18.33 4.52 -14.50
C ASP A 109 17.89 3.11 -14.96
N ASP A 110 18.39 2.04 -14.33
CA ASP A 110 17.91 0.67 -14.58
C ASP A 110 16.70 0.36 -13.69
N TYR A 111 15.53 0.78 -14.17
CA TYR A 111 14.22 0.57 -13.54
C TYR A 111 13.86 -0.90 -13.25
N LYS A 112 14.70 -1.89 -13.61
CA LYS A 112 14.47 -3.31 -13.32
C LYS A 112 15.21 -3.80 -12.07
N GLN A 113 16.26 -3.12 -11.64
CA GLN A 113 17.03 -3.55 -10.47
C GLN A 113 16.33 -3.14 -9.17
N THR A 114 16.32 -4.07 -8.21
CA THR A 114 15.57 -3.95 -6.95
C THR A 114 16.35 -4.42 -5.72
N ASP A 115 17.50 -5.06 -5.93
CA ASP A 115 18.39 -5.56 -4.88
C ASP A 115 19.71 -4.79 -4.95
N TYR A 116 19.84 -3.77 -4.10
CA TYR A 116 21.04 -2.96 -3.98
C TYR A 116 21.70 -3.23 -2.64
N PRO A 117 23.05 -3.10 -2.54
CA PRO A 117 23.74 -3.13 -1.24
C PRO A 117 23.24 -2.08 -0.25
N THR A 118 22.57 -1.05 -0.74
CA THR A 118 21.95 0.04 0.01
C THR A 118 20.47 -0.22 0.33
N ASN A 119 19.91 -1.39 0.07
CA ASN A 119 18.54 -1.69 0.51
C ASN A 119 18.43 -1.67 2.05
N LEU A 120 17.25 -1.31 2.56
CA LEU A 120 17.00 -1.21 4.00
C LEU A 120 17.24 -2.55 4.72
N SER A 121 16.96 -3.68 4.07
CA SER A 121 17.18 -4.99 4.68
C SER A 121 18.66 -5.33 4.96
N TYR A 122 19.60 -4.57 4.40
CA TYR A 122 21.03 -4.64 4.67
C TYR A 122 21.54 -3.51 5.58
N TYR A 123 20.68 -2.56 5.96
CA TYR A 123 21.03 -1.44 6.82
C TYR A 123 21.00 -1.81 8.31
N GLY A 124 21.96 -1.28 9.08
CA GLY A 124 22.07 -1.56 10.52
C GLY A 124 22.54 -2.99 10.85
N ASN A 125 22.32 -3.44 12.09
CA ASN A 125 22.81 -4.76 12.53
C ASN A 125 21.83 -5.90 12.26
N SER A 126 20.55 -5.59 12.06
CA SER A 126 19.51 -6.59 11.78
C SER A 126 18.32 -5.96 11.05
N LYS A 127 17.57 -6.77 10.30
CA LYS A 127 16.33 -6.34 9.65
C LYS A 127 15.31 -5.78 10.63
N TYR A 128 15.25 -6.33 11.85
CA TYR A 128 14.33 -5.82 12.86
C TYR A 128 14.70 -4.40 13.32
N GLU A 129 15.98 -4.16 13.59
CA GLU A 129 16.48 -2.82 13.94
C GLU A 129 16.27 -1.83 12.78
N ALA A 130 16.56 -2.25 11.55
CA ALA A 130 16.32 -1.45 10.34
C ALA A 130 14.85 -1.05 10.20
N TRP A 131 13.93 -2.01 10.40
CA TRP A 131 12.49 -1.75 10.36
C TRP A 131 12.06 -0.75 11.44
N VAL A 132 12.50 -0.95 12.69
CA VAL A 132 12.14 -0.04 13.80
C VAL A 132 12.63 1.38 13.50
N TYR A 133 13.89 1.51 13.08
CA TYR A 133 14.47 2.80 12.71
C TYR A 133 13.71 3.47 11.55
N PHE A 134 13.45 2.73 10.47
CA PHE A 134 12.70 3.24 9.33
C PHE A 134 11.27 3.64 9.71
N ARG A 135 10.53 2.77 10.42
CA ARG A 135 9.15 3.03 10.83
C ARG A 135 9.04 4.30 11.65
N ASP A 136 9.92 4.45 12.65
CA ASP A 136 9.87 5.55 13.59
C ASP A 136 10.25 6.88 12.91
N ASN A 137 11.17 6.86 11.94
CA ASN A 137 11.59 8.07 11.23
C ASN A 137 10.77 8.39 9.99
N PHE A 138 10.17 7.41 9.33
CA PHE A 138 9.43 7.61 8.09
C PHE A 138 7.94 7.82 8.34
N PHE A 139 7.29 6.87 9.04
CA PHE A 139 5.85 6.94 9.31
C PHE A 139 5.54 7.83 10.51
N TYR A 140 6.14 7.58 11.68
CA TYR A 140 5.77 8.30 12.91
C TYR A 140 6.26 9.74 12.96
N LYS A 141 7.34 10.09 12.25
CA LYS A 141 7.72 11.49 12.01
C LYS A 141 7.07 12.09 10.77
N LYS A 142 6.08 11.42 10.16
CA LYS A 142 5.28 11.94 9.06
C LYS A 142 6.09 12.33 7.81
N LYS A 143 7.28 11.76 7.61
CA LYS A 143 8.09 12.01 6.39
C LYS A 143 7.40 11.49 5.14
N PHE A 144 6.62 10.42 5.29
CA PHE A 144 5.74 9.92 4.23
C PHE A 144 4.80 11.00 3.67
N CYS A 145 4.17 11.82 4.52
CA CYS A 145 3.20 12.83 4.08
C CYS A 145 3.78 14.26 4.02
N ARG A 146 5.11 14.38 3.94
CA ARG A 146 5.80 15.68 3.87
C ARG A 146 5.36 16.45 2.62
N SER A 147 4.91 17.69 2.82
CA SER A 147 4.47 18.54 1.70
C SER A 147 5.64 19.26 1.03
N TYR A 148 5.42 19.68 -0.22
CA TYR A 148 6.38 20.49 -0.98
C TYR A 148 6.69 21.83 -0.30
N ASP A 149 5.68 22.43 0.35
CA ASP A 149 5.83 23.70 1.09
C ASP A 149 6.62 23.52 2.39
N GLU A 150 6.47 22.39 3.07
CA GLU A 150 7.31 22.02 4.22
C GLU A 150 8.76 21.76 3.80
N ASP A 151 8.98 21.22 2.60
CA ASP A 151 10.33 20.91 2.11
C ASP A 151 11.10 22.15 1.62
N ARG A 152 10.46 23.05 0.87
CA ARG A 152 11.10 24.29 0.38
C ARG A 152 11.56 25.26 1.46
N ASN A 153 11.06 25.12 2.68
CA ASN A 153 11.47 25.93 3.83
C ASN A 153 12.70 25.36 4.56
N ASN A 154 13.49 24.49 3.92
CA ASN A 154 14.76 24.00 4.43
C ASN A 154 15.91 25.04 4.27
N GLU A 155 17.03 24.81 4.96
CA GLU A 155 18.19 25.72 4.93
C GLU A 155 18.83 25.87 3.54
N GLU A 156 18.59 24.91 2.63
CA GLU A 156 19.17 24.88 1.29
C GLU A 156 18.36 25.70 0.27
N GLY A 157 17.10 26.03 0.57
CA GLY A 157 16.22 26.86 -0.27
C GLY A 157 15.75 26.18 -1.57
N TYR A 158 15.95 24.86 -1.71
CA TYR A 158 15.42 24.04 -2.79
C TYR A 158 14.89 22.71 -2.27
N SER A 159 14.05 22.05 -3.08
CA SER A 159 13.36 20.83 -2.66
C SER A 159 14.25 19.59 -2.81
N VAL A 160 14.33 18.77 -1.76
CA VAL A 160 15.06 17.48 -1.76
C VAL A 160 14.13 16.26 -1.87
N LEU A 161 12.80 16.48 -1.94
CA LEU A 161 11.79 15.42 -1.98
C LEU A 161 12.03 14.36 -3.05
N TYR A 162 12.54 14.75 -4.23
CA TYR A 162 12.77 13.87 -5.38
C TYR A 162 14.25 13.48 -5.56
N SER A 163 15.11 13.88 -4.62
CA SER A 163 16.55 13.64 -4.72
C SER A 163 16.92 12.30 -4.08
N CYS A 164 17.96 11.65 -4.60
CA CYS A 164 18.57 10.49 -3.96
C CYS A 164 18.87 10.79 -2.48
N THR A 165 18.65 9.81 -1.61
CA THR A 165 18.82 9.98 -0.16
C THR A 165 19.66 8.84 0.42
N SER A 166 19.83 8.82 1.75
CA SER A 166 20.47 7.72 2.45
C SER A 166 19.76 7.41 3.74
N TRP A 167 19.95 6.19 4.26
CA TRP A 167 19.38 5.81 5.55
C TRP A 167 19.91 6.65 6.73
N ASP A 168 21.07 7.29 6.56
CA ASP A 168 21.68 8.16 7.57
C ASP A 168 21.13 9.59 7.56
N LYS A 169 20.26 9.93 6.59
CA LYS A 169 19.63 11.26 6.45
C LYS A 169 18.11 11.19 6.49
N PRO A 170 17.50 10.74 7.61
CA PRO A 170 16.05 10.60 7.72
C PRO A 170 15.27 11.90 7.55
N ASP A 171 15.93 13.05 7.69
CA ASP A 171 15.27 14.33 7.49
C ASP A 171 14.95 14.66 6.03
N ASP A 172 15.69 14.06 5.09
CA ASP A 172 15.51 14.25 3.64
C ASP A 172 14.46 13.29 3.07
N TRP A 173 14.04 12.27 3.82
CA TRP A 173 13.12 11.25 3.34
C TRP A 173 11.74 11.82 2.99
N SER A 174 11.11 11.20 1.99
CA SER A 174 9.78 11.53 1.50
C SER A 174 9.11 10.32 0.85
N GLN A 175 7.81 10.45 0.55
CA GLN A 175 7.10 9.46 -0.26
C GLN A 175 7.65 9.30 -1.68
N TYR A 176 8.45 10.24 -2.19
CA TYR A 176 8.95 10.26 -3.56
C TYR A 176 10.40 9.74 -3.70
N ASN A 177 11.22 9.81 -2.64
CA ASN A 177 12.61 9.34 -2.67
C ASN A 177 12.86 8.05 -1.88
N ILE A 178 11.88 7.56 -1.12
CA ILE A 178 11.90 6.21 -0.60
C ILE A 178 11.09 5.34 -1.54
N LEU A 179 11.75 4.34 -2.12
CA LEU A 179 11.10 3.38 -3.00
C LEU A 179 10.84 2.07 -2.26
N VAL A 180 9.89 1.30 -2.78
CA VAL A 180 9.58 -0.06 -2.33
C VAL A 180 9.64 -1.02 -3.50
N ALA A 181 10.14 -2.23 -3.24
CA ALA A 181 10.14 -3.31 -4.22
C ALA A 181 9.64 -4.61 -3.60
N VAL A 182 8.94 -5.41 -4.41
CA VAL A 182 8.59 -6.79 -4.05
C VAL A 182 9.76 -7.70 -4.40
N THR A 183 10.25 -8.45 -3.41
CA THR A 183 11.33 -9.41 -3.63
C THR A 183 10.85 -10.63 -4.41
N GLU A 184 11.75 -11.46 -4.92
CA GLU A 184 11.35 -12.75 -5.52
C GLU A 184 10.56 -13.64 -4.56
N LYS A 185 10.85 -13.57 -3.26
CA LYS A 185 10.07 -14.26 -2.23
C LYS A 185 8.66 -13.67 -2.11
N GLY A 186 8.53 -12.35 -2.15
CA GLY A 186 7.24 -11.66 -2.14
C GLY A 186 6.39 -11.95 -3.37
N LYS A 187 7.01 -12.00 -4.56
CA LYS A 187 6.32 -12.35 -5.81
C LYS A 187 5.73 -13.76 -5.74
N LYS A 188 6.49 -14.73 -5.21
CA LYS A 188 5.99 -16.10 -4.99
C LYS A 188 4.84 -16.11 -3.98
N TYR A 189 5.00 -15.42 -2.85
CA TYR A 189 3.94 -15.31 -1.85
C TYR A 189 2.66 -14.71 -2.44
N LEU A 190 2.76 -13.62 -3.21
CA LEU A 190 1.62 -13.00 -3.87
C LEU A 190 0.95 -13.94 -4.87
N ASN A 191 1.71 -14.50 -5.81
CA ASN A 191 1.16 -15.24 -6.95
C ASN A 191 0.69 -16.65 -6.60
N GLU A 192 1.34 -17.31 -5.65
CA GLU A 192 1.08 -18.72 -5.31
C GLU A 192 0.18 -18.87 -4.09
N ILE A 193 0.11 -17.87 -3.20
CA ILE A 193 -0.63 -17.96 -1.94
C ILE A 193 -1.72 -16.89 -1.86
N LEU A 194 -1.34 -15.62 -1.85
CA LEU A 194 -2.26 -14.56 -1.49
C LEU A 194 -3.32 -14.31 -2.57
N ALA A 195 -2.92 -14.19 -3.83
CA ALA A 195 -3.84 -13.91 -4.93
C ALA A 195 -4.79 -15.08 -5.24
N PRO A 196 -4.37 -16.36 -5.24
CA PRO A 196 -5.30 -17.49 -5.36
C PRO A 196 -6.29 -17.55 -4.19
N LYS A 197 -5.82 -17.38 -2.95
CA LYS A 197 -6.70 -17.35 -1.75
C LYS A 197 -7.73 -16.23 -1.85
N PHE A 198 -7.28 -15.02 -2.22
CA PHE A 198 -8.15 -13.86 -2.37
C PHE A 198 -9.17 -14.08 -3.50
N TYR A 199 -8.72 -14.54 -4.68
CA TYR A 199 -9.61 -14.83 -5.80
C TYR A 199 -10.68 -15.87 -5.43
N GLU A 200 -10.30 -17.01 -4.85
CA GLU A 200 -11.28 -18.04 -4.48
C GLU A 200 -12.31 -17.56 -3.45
N LYS A 201 -11.90 -16.68 -2.54
CA LYS A 201 -12.76 -16.08 -1.53
C LYS A 201 -13.77 -15.08 -2.10
N TYR A 202 -13.38 -14.30 -3.12
CA TYR A 202 -14.19 -13.16 -3.61
C TYR A 202 -14.68 -13.25 -5.07
N LYS A 203 -14.32 -14.28 -5.85
CA LYS A 203 -14.67 -14.41 -7.29
C LYS A 203 -16.17 -14.42 -7.60
N ASP A 204 -16.98 -14.83 -6.62
CA ASP A 204 -18.44 -14.96 -6.71
C ASP A 204 -19.15 -13.70 -6.16
N VAL A 205 -18.40 -12.71 -5.66
CA VAL A 205 -18.96 -11.44 -5.17
C VAL A 205 -19.29 -10.51 -6.33
N GLU A 206 -20.57 -10.17 -6.43
CA GLU A 206 -21.14 -9.19 -7.34
C GLU A 206 -21.49 -7.91 -6.57
N ILE A 207 -21.18 -6.78 -7.19
CA ILE A 207 -21.50 -5.43 -6.72
C ILE A 207 -22.61 -4.90 -7.60
N TYR A 208 -23.67 -4.39 -6.98
CA TYR A 208 -24.82 -3.83 -7.68
C TYR A 208 -24.65 -2.31 -7.80
N LEU A 209 -24.77 -1.83 -9.03
CA LEU A 209 -24.65 -0.41 -9.36
C LEU A 209 -25.96 0.13 -9.93
N ASP A 210 -26.28 1.38 -9.59
CA ASP A 210 -27.31 2.14 -10.29
C ASP A 210 -26.86 2.56 -11.70
N ASP A 211 -27.70 3.29 -12.43
CA ASP A 211 -27.40 3.67 -13.81
C ASP A 211 -26.28 4.73 -13.90
N GLU A 212 -26.07 5.49 -12.81
CA GLU A 212 -25.02 6.51 -12.61
C GLU A 212 -23.68 5.89 -12.16
N GLY A 213 -23.67 4.62 -11.78
CA GLY A 213 -22.47 3.91 -11.33
C GLY A 213 -22.23 3.93 -9.82
N ASN A 214 -23.18 4.40 -9.01
CA ASN A 214 -23.07 4.34 -7.56
C ASN A 214 -23.35 2.93 -7.02
N ILE A 215 -22.60 2.53 -5.98
CA ILE A 215 -22.80 1.26 -5.28
C ILE A 215 -24.11 1.32 -4.49
N ILE A 216 -25.05 0.44 -4.83
CA ILE A 216 -26.34 0.28 -4.13
C ILE A 216 -26.44 -1.01 -3.31
N GLY A 217 -25.48 -1.93 -3.46
CA GLY A 217 -25.40 -3.14 -2.65
C GLY A 217 -24.41 -4.17 -3.19
N SER A 218 -24.37 -5.35 -2.56
CA SER A 218 -23.60 -6.52 -3.01
C SER A 218 -24.27 -7.83 -2.56
N ASN A 219 -23.81 -8.96 -3.07
CA ASN A 219 -24.17 -10.30 -2.54
C ASN A 219 -23.12 -10.86 -1.54
N ALA A 220 -22.20 -10.03 -1.04
CA ALA A 220 -21.00 -10.48 -0.33
C ALA A 220 -21.32 -11.39 0.87
N ASP A 221 -22.38 -11.09 1.62
CA ASP A 221 -22.82 -11.86 2.79
C ASP A 221 -23.18 -13.32 2.49
N THR A 222 -23.48 -13.63 1.23
CA THR A 222 -23.84 -14.98 0.76
C THR A 222 -22.79 -15.61 -0.15
N ALA A 223 -21.97 -14.79 -0.82
CA ALA A 223 -21.00 -15.23 -1.81
C ALA A 223 -19.62 -15.54 -1.23
N ILE A 224 -19.26 -14.94 -0.09
CA ILE A 224 -17.96 -15.19 0.57
C ILE A 224 -18.00 -16.57 1.21
N LYS A 225 -17.08 -17.44 0.77
CA LYS A 225 -16.89 -18.76 1.37
C LYS A 225 -16.06 -18.61 2.65
N ALA A 226 -16.49 -19.30 3.70
CA ALA A 226 -15.79 -19.38 4.99
C ALA A 226 -14.41 -20.02 4.85
#